data_AF-A0A1D2NIF8-F1
#
_entry.id   AF-A0A1D2NIF8-F1
#
_cell.length_a   1.000
_cell.length_b   1.000
_cell.length_c   1.000
_cell.angle_alpha   90.00
_cell.angle_beta   90.00
_cell.angle_gamma   90.00
#
_symmetry.space_group_name_H-M   'P 1'
#
loop_
_entity.id
_entity.type
_entity.pdbx_description
1 polymer ?
#
loop_
_entity_poly.entity_id
_entity_poly.type
_entity_poly.pdbx_seq_one_letter_code
_entity_poly.pdbx_strand_id
1 'polypeptide(L)'
;MVHEIFKNLAREPYLADECARNAIQVKKPGLKFTKVFSVFYPSDGHVDSNVKSWLNLISKTFHFDKKRLSGASAWEVEKLFRRFGYTPTAPENKGAFSFMLYLVWIYEKLEESGYDRNDNIFKFMSGCSFEDVNVQKDIPSSGHAFHDSVCPSTTKILDFLNYETNKLCKHAQDYWQLKIFWKVLRGAKYNCNLFGWIEQGVLLLNARLTVEKHMEEAWGLLTHFLIERLNEKRHAAFIFLGRTVTDYALLVDKNRHFVMNLYHPSTYTYANHSVGNKDLDWKTNLPFINVNYYLHQVGKKPIDWTSIGWKRSQRGTRMRDWTNLFNRLHEAARWKTDTFQFAGCFYSVPAHGFWRLQFCPRN
;
A
#
# COMPACT_ATOMS: atom_id res chain seq x y z
N MET A 1 4.95 16.69 17.82
CA MET A 1 4.43 18.02 17.46
C MET A 1 3.39 17.99 16.34
N VAL A 2 3.68 17.36 15.18
CA VAL A 2 2.68 17.12 14.10
C VAL A 2 1.37 16.59 14.65
N HIS A 3 1.44 15.54 15.48
CA HIS A 3 0.27 14.97 16.13
C HIS A 3 -0.56 16.00 16.91
N GLU A 4 0.05 16.90 17.68
CA GLU A 4 -0.71 17.88 18.48
C GLU A 4 -1.37 18.94 17.59
N ILE A 5 -0.72 19.37 16.51
CA ILE A 5 -1.34 20.28 15.52
C ILE A 5 -2.57 19.63 14.89
N PHE A 6 -2.45 18.40 14.39
CA PHE A 6 -3.57 17.70 13.77
C PHE A 6 -4.68 17.35 14.78
N LYS A 7 -4.34 17.06 16.03
CA LYS A 7 -5.31 16.87 17.12
C LYS A 7 -6.07 18.16 17.43
N ASN A 8 -5.39 19.31 17.48
CA ASN A 8 -6.05 20.61 17.66
C ASN A 8 -6.94 20.94 16.46
N LEU A 9 -6.47 20.69 15.24
CA LEU A 9 -7.29 20.88 14.04
C LEU A 9 -8.47 19.90 13.97
N ALA A 10 -8.34 18.67 14.48
CA ALA A 10 -9.43 17.71 14.55
C ALA A 10 -10.54 18.16 15.51
N ARG A 11 -10.21 18.96 16.54
CA ARG A 11 -11.19 19.59 17.44
C ARG A 11 -11.86 20.81 16.81
N GLU A 12 -11.17 21.49 15.91
CA GLU A 12 -11.66 22.69 15.20
C GLU A 12 -11.54 22.53 13.67
N PRO A 13 -12.23 21.54 13.05
CA PRO A 13 -12.03 21.19 11.65
C PRO A 13 -12.39 22.34 10.69
N TYR A 14 -13.31 23.22 11.10
CA TYR A 14 -13.69 24.40 10.32
C TYR A 14 -12.50 25.33 10.02
N LEU A 15 -11.48 25.38 10.88
CA LEU A 15 -10.28 26.20 10.66
C LEU A 15 -9.42 25.66 9.52
N ALA A 16 -9.35 24.32 9.37
CA ALA A 16 -8.66 23.70 8.25
C ALA A 16 -9.39 23.98 6.93
N ASP A 17 -10.73 23.86 6.94
CA ASP A 17 -11.56 24.21 5.78
C ASP A 17 -11.50 25.71 5.44
N GLU A 18 -11.42 26.60 6.43
CA GLU A 18 -11.23 28.04 6.22
C GLU A 18 -9.87 28.36 5.62
N CYS A 19 -8.78 27.81 6.19
CA CYS A 19 -7.43 27.96 5.68
C CYS A 19 -7.34 27.53 4.21
N ALA A 20 -7.90 26.35 3.88
CA ALA A 20 -7.87 25.82 2.53
C ALA A 20 -8.67 26.69 1.53
N ARG A 21 -9.86 27.18 1.93
CA ARG A 21 -10.67 28.09 1.11
C ARG A 21 -9.95 29.41 0.82
N ASN A 22 -9.32 30.00 1.83
CA ASN A 22 -8.60 31.26 1.67
C ASN A 22 -7.33 31.09 0.81
N ALA A 23 -6.65 29.95 0.97
CA ALA A 23 -5.41 29.64 0.25
C ALA A 23 -5.63 29.54 -1.28
N ILE A 24 -6.71 28.89 -1.70
CA ILE A 24 -6.86 28.46 -3.10
C ILE A 24 -7.42 29.57 -4.02
N GLN A 25 -8.05 30.63 -3.49
CA GLN A 25 -8.68 31.70 -4.29
C GLN A 25 -9.69 31.21 -5.37
N VAL A 26 -10.11 29.94 -5.35
CA VAL A 26 -11.02 29.34 -6.36
C VAL A 26 -12.49 29.52 -5.96
N LYS A 27 -13.31 29.82 -6.97
CA LYS A 27 -14.71 30.25 -6.87
C LYS A 27 -15.74 29.10 -6.87
N LYS A 28 -15.34 27.83 -6.95
CA LYS A 28 -16.27 26.69 -7.01
C LYS A 28 -16.51 26.10 -5.60
N PRO A 29 -17.72 26.18 -5.04
CA PRO A 29 -18.04 25.50 -3.79
C PRO A 29 -18.44 24.06 -4.09
N GLY A 30 -17.70 23.08 -3.56
CA GLY A 30 -18.12 21.67 -3.64
C GLY A 30 -17.34 20.71 -2.74
N LEU A 31 -16.02 20.80 -2.73
CA LEU A 31 -15.16 19.90 -1.94
C LEU A 31 -14.83 20.54 -0.58
N LYS A 32 -14.75 19.73 0.48
CA LYS A 32 -14.29 20.17 1.81
C LYS A 32 -12.92 19.56 2.09
N PHE A 33 -11.96 20.38 2.48
CA PHE A 33 -10.59 19.97 2.81
C PHE A 33 -10.59 18.86 3.87
N THR A 34 -11.32 19.05 4.95
CA THR A 34 -11.44 18.08 6.05
C THR A 34 -12.10 16.76 5.63
N LYS A 35 -12.89 16.77 4.55
CA LYS A 35 -13.51 15.56 4.01
C LYS A 35 -12.53 14.73 3.20
N VAL A 36 -11.75 15.40 2.33
CA VAL A 36 -10.66 14.78 1.54
C VAL A 36 -9.62 14.14 2.44
N PHE A 37 -9.24 14.83 3.51
CA PHE A 37 -8.21 14.38 4.45
C PHE A 37 -8.78 13.87 5.77
N SER A 38 -9.99 13.31 5.75
CA SER A 38 -10.76 12.95 6.95
C SER A 38 -10.04 12.00 7.93
N VAL A 39 -9.08 11.21 7.47
CA VAL A 39 -8.18 10.43 8.36
C VAL A 39 -7.46 11.30 9.40
N PHE A 40 -7.16 12.55 9.08
CA PHE A 40 -6.50 13.49 10.00
C PHE A 40 -7.48 14.35 10.81
N TYR A 41 -8.79 14.32 10.46
CA TYR A 41 -9.85 15.13 11.09
C TYR A 41 -11.05 14.27 11.51
N PRO A 42 -10.84 13.29 12.41
CA PRO A 42 -11.92 12.42 12.87
C PRO A 42 -12.97 13.20 13.67
N SER A 43 -14.24 12.81 13.54
CA SER A 43 -15.39 13.54 14.12
C SER A 43 -15.42 13.57 15.65
N ASP A 44 -14.74 12.62 16.30
CA ASP A 44 -14.57 12.56 17.75
C ASP A 44 -13.34 13.33 18.27
N GLY A 45 -12.59 13.97 17.36
CA GLY A 45 -11.35 14.68 17.67
C GLY A 45 -10.17 13.77 18.04
N HIS A 46 -10.32 12.45 17.94
CA HIS A 46 -9.31 11.47 18.32
C HIS A 46 -8.58 10.89 17.11
N VAL A 47 -7.36 11.37 16.85
CA VAL A 47 -6.48 10.80 15.82
C VAL A 47 -6.11 9.36 16.17
N ASP A 48 -6.41 8.43 15.27
CA ASP A 48 -6.13 7.00 15.43
C ASP A 48 -4.64 6.69 15.62
N SER A 49 -4.32 5.70 16.45
CA SER A 49 -2.94 5.36 16.83
C SER A 49 -2.04 4.98 15.65
N ASN A 50 -2.58 4.29 14.63
CA ASN A 50 -1.83 3.96 13.42
C ASN A 50 -1.51 5.26 12.66
N VAL A 51 -2.48 6.15 12.52
CA VAL A 51 -2.31 7.46 11.87
C VAL A 51 -1.23 8.29 12.57
N LYS A 52 -1.13 8.23 13.91
CA LYS A 52 -0.06 8.91 14.66
C LYS A 52 1.33 8.44 14.25
N SER A 53 1.50 7.14 14.00
CA SER A 53 2.77 6.58 13.56
C SER A 53 3.21 7.17 12.21
N TRP A 54 2.29 7.25 11.24
CA TRP A 54 2.57 7.91 9.95
C TRP A 54 2.90 9.39 10.10
N LEU A 55 2.11 10.12 10.89
CA LEU A 55 2.36 11.53 11.17
C LEU A 55 3.71 11.76 11.86
N ASN A 56 4.15 10.85 12.74
CA ASN A 56 5.46 10.92 13.37
C ASN A 56 6.59 10.71 12.36
N LEU A 57 6.46 9.76 11.43
CA LEU A 57 7.44 9.56 10.36
C LEU A 57 7.56 10.81 9.48
N ILE A 58 6.42 11.29 8.99
CA ILE A 58 6.30 12.47 8.14
C ILE A 58 6.92 13.68 8.85
N SER A 59 6.61 13.87 10.15
CA SER A 59 7.12 15.01 10.93
C SER A 59 8.65 15.13 10.99
N LYS A 60 9.36 14.02 10.89
CA LYS A 60 10.82 14.00 11.10
C LYS A 60 11.60 14.20 9.82
N THR A 61 11.05 13.74 8.70
CA THR A 61 11.83 13.48 7.49
C THR A 61 11.17 14.03 6.22
N PHE A 62 9.87 14.34 6.26
CA PHE A 62 9.18 14.87 5.09
C PHE A 62 9.53 16.34 4.87
N HIS A 63 9.96 16.66 3.64
CA HIS A 63 10.27 18.00 3.21
C HIS A 63 9.49 18.35 1.94
N PHE A 64 8.90 19.54 1.95
CA PHE A 64 8.13 20.08 0.85
C PHE A 64 8.61 21.49 0.56
N ASP A 65 8.96 21.76 -0.71
CA ASP A 65 9.40 23.08 -1.13
C ASP A 65 8.20 24.04 -1.21
N LYS A 66 8.17 25.00 -0.29
CA LYS A 66 7.14 26.05 -0.23
C LYS A 66 7.01 26.85 -1.52
N LYS A 67 8.03 26.88 -2.39
CA LYS A 67 7.97 27.57 -3.70
C LYS A 67 6.97 26.93 -4.67
N ARG A 68 6.52 25.71 -4.40
CA ARG A 68 5.48 25.02 -5.18
C ARG A 68 4.07 25.57 -4.94
N LEU A 69 3.89 26.40 -3.91
CA LEU A 69 2.63 27.06 -3.55
C LEU A 69 2.66 28.55 -3.93
N SER A 70 1.48 29.11 -4.13
CA SER A 70 1.33 30.57 -4.19
C SER A 70 1.73 31.21 -2.84
N GLY A 71 2.18 32.47 -2.89
CA GLY A 71 2.50 33.22 -1.67
C GLY A 71 1.30 33.36 -0.73
N ALA A 72 0.08 33.43 -1.28
CA ALA A 72 -1.16 33.48 -0.51
C ALA A 72 -1.44 32.15 0.23
N SER A 73 -1.25 31.02 -0.44
CA SER A 73 -1.44 29.69 0.15
C SER A 73 -0.47 29.46 1.31
N ALA A 74 0.81 29.80 1.13
CA ALA A 74 1.81 29.69 2.19
C ALA A 74 1.46 30.59 3.40
N TRP A 75 1.00 31.82 3.13
CA TRP A 75 0.61 32.76 4.17
C TRP A 75 -0.57 32.27 5.03
N GLU A 76 -1.61 31.69 4.42
CA GLU A 76 -2.75 31.14 5.17
C GLU A 76 -2.34 29.98 6.08
N VAL A 77 -1.45 29.09 5.62
CA VAL A 77 -0.91 28.02 6.47
C VAL A 77 -0.08 28.58 7.63
N GLU A 78 0.75 29.60 7.38
CA GLU A 78 1.50 30.26 8.46
C GLU A 78 0.58 30.92 9.49
N LYS A 79 -0.47 31.59 9.03
CA LYS A 79 -1.49 32.22 9.88
C LYS A 79 -2.21 31.19 10.74
N LEU A 80 -2.58 30.04 10.18
CA LEU A 80 -3.19 28.93 10.91
C LEU A 80 -2.26 28.42 12.03
N PHE A 81 -0.97 28.22 11.74
CA PHE A 81 0.01 27.78 12.74
C PHE A 81 0.16 28.77 13.89
N ARG A 82 0.28 30.06 13.56
CA ARG A 82 0.39 31.13 14.57
C ARG A 82 -0.86 31.23 15.44
N ARG A 83 -2.05 30.99 14.87
CA ARG A 83 -3.32 30.97 15.63
C ARG A 83 -3.33 29.90 16.73
N PHE A 84 -2.70 28.76 16.50
CA PHE A 84 -2.53 27.71 17.50
C PHE A 84 -1.28 27.88 18.40
N GLY A 85 -0.59 29.02 18.30
CA GLY A 85 0.62 29.30 19.10
C GLY A 85 1.89 28.64 18.60
N TYR A 86 1.92 28.15 17.36
CA TYR A 86 3.11 27.52 16.77
C TYR A 86 3.90 28.50 15.90
N THR A 87 5.22 28.40 15.94
CA THR A 87 6.13 29.17 15.07
C THR A 87 6.58 28.29 13.89
N PRO A 88 6.15 28.56 12.64
CA PRO A 88 6.44 27.70 11.48
C PRO A 88 7.92 27.40 11.24
N THR A 89 8.79 28.36 11.55
CA THR A 89 10.24 28.26 11.32
C THR A 89 10.98 27.51 12.43
N ALA A 90 10.34 27.28 13.59
CA ALA A 90 10.97 26.58 14.71
C ALA A 90 11.28 25.13 14.32
N PRO A 91 12.48 24.59 14.63
CA PRO A 91 12.92 23.26 14.21
C PRO A 91 11.90 22.14 14.44
N GLU A 92 11.24 22.16 15.60
CA GLU A 92 10.24 21.19 16.04
C GLU A 92 8.92 21.26 15.25
N ASN A 93 8.62 22.40 14.61
CA ASN A 93 7.41 22.62 13.80
C ASN A 93 7.63 22.36 12.30
N LYS A 94 8.89 22.34 11.83
CA LYS A 94 9.22 22.33 10.40
C LYS A 94 8.53 21.21 9.61
N GLY A 95 8.54 19.97 10.13
CA GLY A 95 7.90 18.86 9.43
C GLY A 95 6.37 18.96 9.41
N ALA A 96 5.76 19.48 10.48
CA ALA A 96 4.32 19.73 10.52
C ALA A 96 3.88 20.77 9.53
N PHE A 97 4.61 21.88 9.52
CA PHE A 97 4.37 22.97 8.60
C PHE A 97 4.57 22.51 7.15
N SER A 98 5.66 21.80 6.89
CA SER A 98 5.96 21.22 5.58
C SER A 98 4.85 20.26 5.09
N PHE A 99 4.32 19.40 5.96
CA PHE A 99 3.25 18.49 5.59
C PHE A 99 1.92 19.21 5.37
N MET A 100 1.58 20.21 6.18
CA MET A 100 0.36 21.01 5.97
C MET A 100 0.41 21.81 4.66
N LEU A 101 1.56 22.37 4.30
CA LEU A 101 1.78 22.97 2.98
C LEU A 101 1.52 21.97 1.86
N TYR A 102 2.05 20.75 1.99
CA TYR A 102 1.82 19.67 1.02
C TYR A 102 0.34 19.30 0.91
N LEU A 103 -0.40 19.18 2.01
CA LEU A 103 -1.84 18.88 1.98
C LEU A 103 -2.65 19.98 1.28
N VAL A 104 -2.34 21.26 1.55
CA VAL A 104 -2.98 22.39 0.85
C VAL A 104 -2.66 22.38 -0.65
N TRP A 105 -1.41 22.08 -1.01
CA TRP A 105 -1.01 21.97 -2.41
C TRP A 105 -1.73 20.83 -3.13
N ILE A 106 -1.83 19.66 -2.50
CA ILE A 106 -2.61 18.53 -3.04
C ILE A 106 -4.07 18.93 -3.22
N TYR A 107 -4.65 19.62 -2.24
CA TYR A 107 -6.02 20.09 -2.30
C TYR A 107 -6.27 21.07 -3.46
N GLU A 108 -5.34 22.01 -3.68
CA GLU A 108 -5.34 22.93 -4.82
C GLU A 108 -5.34 22.16 -6.15
N LYS A 109 -4.48 21.14 -6.29
CA LYS A 109 -4.43 20.31 -7.49
C LYS A 109 -5.66 19.44 -7.70
N LEU A 110 -6.26 18.92 -6.63
CA LEU A 110 -7.53 18.19 -6.71
C LEU A 110 -8.67 19.09 -7.19
N GLU A 111 -8.79 20.30 -6.65
CA GLU A 111 -9.75 21.33 -7.09
C GLU A 111 -9.56 21.69 -8.58
N GLU A 112 -8.32 21.99 -9.01
CA GLU A 112 -7.99 22.31 -10.41
C GLU A 112 -8.38 21.17 -11.36
N SER A 113 -8.23 19.91 -10.93
CA SER A 113 -8.55 18.73 -11.72
C SER A 113 -10.05 18.42 -11.82
N GLY A 114 -10.89 19.10 -11.04
CA GLY A 114 -12.33 18.82 -10.96
C GLY A 114 -12.66 17.59 -10.13
N TYR A 115 -11.83 17.24 -9.15
CA TYR A 115 -12.09 16.14 -8.22
C TYR A 115 -13.35 16.41 -7.40
N ASP A 116 -14.36 15.56 -7.53
CA ASP A 116 -15.68 15.72 -6.90
C ASP A 116 -16.02 14.60 -5.90
N ARG A 117 -15.05 13.71 -5.64
CA ARG A 117 -15.27 12.52 -4.83
C ARG A 117 -14.98 12.76 -3.36
N ASN A 118 -15.65 11.95 -2.55
CA ASN A 118 -15.56 11.97 -1.10
C ASN A 118 -14.77 10.78 -0.58
N ASP A 119 -13.73 10.37 -1.31
CA ASP A 119 -12.95 9.19 -0.98
C ASP A 119 -11.89 9.56 0.05
N ASN A 120 -11.64 8.66 0.99
CA ASN A 120 -10.66 8.89 2.04
C ASN A 120 -9.27 8.46 1.56
N ILE A 121 -8.58 9.35 0.84
CA ILE A 121 -7.33 9.08 0.11
C ILE A 121 -6.26 8.41 0.99
N PHE A 122 -6.26 8.71 2.30
CA PHE A 122 -5.28 8.22 3.27
C PHE A 122 -5.80 7.09 4.17
N LYS A 123 -6.94 6.46 3.85
CA LYS A 123 -7.59 5.48 4.75
C LYS A 123 -6.68 4.33 5.14
N PHE A 124 -5.74 3.95 4.27
CA PHE A 124 -4.73 2.92 4.56
C PHE A 124 -3.93 3.21 5.84
N MET A 125 -3.70 4.49 6.18
CA MET A 125 -2.98 4.89 7.39
C MET A 125 -3.70 4.50 8.68
N SER A 126 -5.04 4.37 8.62
CA SER A 126 -5.83 3.92 9.77
C SER A 126 -5.83 2.40 9.95
N GLY A 127 -5.54 1.63 8.89
CA GLY A 127 -5.55 0.18 8.93
C GLY A 127 -4.26 -0.44 9.46
N CYS A 128 -3.14 0.28 9.37
CA CYS A 128 -1.83 -0.26 9.74
C CYS A 128 -0.91 0.87 10.19
N SER A 129 -0.17 0.68 11.28
CA SER A 129 0.91 1.60 11.66
C SER A 129 2.04 1.55 10.62
N PHE A 130 2.83 2.62 10.51
CA PHE A 130 3.99 2.57 9.63
C PHE A 130 4.94 1.44 10.04
N GLU A 131 5.18 1.22 11.33
CA GLU A 131 6.10 0.20 11.86
C GLU A 131 5.69 -1.22 11.47
N ASP A 132 4.39 -1.51 11.43
CA ASP A 132 3.85 -2.84 11.12
C ASP A 132 3.85 -3.16 9.62
N VAL A 133 4.14 -2.20 8.74
CA VAL A 133 4.26 -2.46 7.30
C VAL A 133 5.41 -3.43 7.02
N ASN A 134 5.06 -4.59 6.47
CA ASN A 134 5.98 -5.67 6.11
C ASN A 134 5.99 -5.95 4.60
N VAL A 135 4.93 -5.58 3.91
CA VAL A 135 4.79 -5.74 2.46
C VAL A 135 4.33 -4.40 1.88
N GLN A 136 5.04 -3.90 0.89
CA GLN A 136 4.57 -2.83 0.01
C GLN A 136 4.17 -3.47 -1.33
N LYS A 137 2.99 -3.12 -1.82
CA LYS A 137 2.50 -3.54 -3.13
C LYS A 137 2.00 -2.31 -3.87
N ASP A 138 2.71 -1.97 -4.95
CA ASP A 138 2.28 -0.90 -5.85
C ASP A 138 1.18 -1.41 -6.77
N ILE A 139 0.21 -0.54 -7.06
CA ILE A 139 -0.85 -0.82 -8.02
C ILE A 139 -1.03 0.41 -8.91
N PRO A 140 -0.82 0.30 -10.22
CA PRO A 140 -0.89 1.46 -11.09
C PRO A 140 -2.32 1.94 -11.34
N SER A 141 -2.34 3.14 -11.90
CA SER A 141 -3.34 4.20 -11.89
C SER A 141 -4.62 3.96 -12.67
N SER A 142 -5.25 2.79 -12.56
CA SER A 142 -6.64 2.62 -12.99
C SER A 142 -7.54 2.44 -11.78
N GLY A 143 -7.87 3.53 -11.08
CA GLY A 143 -8.86 3.52 -10.00
C GLY A 143 -8.26 3.60 -8.60
N HIS A 144 -8.87 4.47 -7.81
CA HIS A 144 -9.14 4.46 -6.37
C HIS A 144 -8.23 3.59 -5.49
N ALA A 145 -7.71 4.20 -4.42
CA ALA A 145 -7.08 3.45 -3.33
C ALA A 145 -8.01 2.31 -2.86
N PHE A 146 -7.50 1.07 -2.91
CA PHE A 146 -8.22 -0.21 -2.88
C PHE A 146 -8.97 -0.53 -1.57
N HIS A 147 -9.12 0.46 -0.69
CA HIS A 147 -9.74 0.27 0.62
C HIS A 147 -11.27 0.39 0.58
N ASP A 148 -11.90 0.94 -0.47
CA ASP A 148 -13.35 1.21 -0.45
C ASP A 148 -14.13 1.06 -1.78
N SER A 149 -13.49 0.69 -2.89
CA SER A 149 -14.18 0.57 -4.19
C SER A 149 -13.80 -0.67 -4.99
N VAL A 150 -14.76 -1.20 -5.74
CA VAL A 150 -14.54 -2.30 -6.70
C VAL A 150 -13.73 -1.77 -7.90
N CYS A 151 -12.51 -2.27 -8.06
CA CYS A 151 -11.67 -1.99 -9.22
C CYS A 151 -11.45 -3.28 -10.05
N PRO A 152 -11.52 -3.24 -11.39
CA PRO A 152 -11.22 -4.39 -12.24
C PRO A 152 -9.84 -5.02 -11.98
N SER A 153 -8.85 -4.20 -11.60
CA SER A 153 -7.53 -4.66 -11.21
C SER A 153 -7.57 -5.51 -9.92
N THR A 154 -8.43 -5.18 -8.96
CA THR A 154 -8.61 -5.99 -7.74
C THR A 154 -9.13 -7.37 -8.07
N THR A 155 -10.15 -7.46 -8.93
CA THR A 155 -10.75 -8.73 -9.33
C THR A 155 -9.70 -9.63 -9.98
N LYS A 156 -8.87 -9.08 -10.88
CA LYS A 156 -7.76 -9.84 -11.49
C LYS A 156 -6.71 -10.26 -10.47
N ILE A 157 -6.35 -9.40 -9.51
CA ILE A 157 -5.45 -9.75 -8.39
C ILE A 157 -6.00 -10.94 -7.60
N LEU A 158 -7.31 -10.94 -7.30
CA LEU A 158 -7.96 -12.04 -6.59
C LEU A 158 -8.04 -13.31 -7.44
N ASP A 159 -8.17 -13.21 -8.75
CA ASP A 159 -8.08 -14.36 -9.66
C ASP A 159 -6.67 -14.97 -9.68
N PHE A 160 -5.61 -14.17 -9.59
CA PHE A 160 -4.24 -14.69 -9.43
C PHE A 160 -4.03 -15.37 -8.08
N LEU A 161 -4.53 -14.77 -6.99
CA LEU A 161 -4.49 -15.41 -5.67
C LEU A 161 -5.25 -16.74 -5.70
N ASN A 162 -6.38 -16.79 -6.41
CA ASN A 162 -7.11 -18.03 -6.63
C ASN A 162 -6.27 -19.06 -7.37
N TYR A 163 -5.60 -18.64 -8.44
CA TYR A 163 -4.72 -19.54 -9.21
C TYR A 163 -3.64 -20.16 -8.32
N GLU A 164 -2.89 -19.33 -7.57
CA GLU A 164 -1.83 -19.79 -6.67
C GLU A 164 -2.34 -20.75 -5.60
N THR A 165 -3.43 -20.36 -4.93
CA THR A 165 -4.03 -21.16 -3.85
C THR A 165 -4.61 -22.48 -4.38
N ASN A 166 -5.24 -22.48 -5.56
CA ASN A 166 -5.74 -23.71 -6.19
C ASN A 166 -4.61 -24.69 -6.47
N LYS A 167 -3.50 -24.20 -7.04
CA LYS A 167 -2.35 -25.04 -7.34
C LYS A 167 -1.76 -25.60 -6.05
N LEU A 168 -1.61 -24.76 -5.02
CA LEU A 168 -1.07 -25.18 -3.73
C LEU A 168 -1.96 -26.22 -3.02
N CYS A 169 -3.26 -25.95 -2.87
CA CYS A 169 -4.19 -26.82 -2.15
C CYS A 169 -4.37 -28.18 -2.85
N LYS A 170 -4.50 -28.21 -4.18
CA LYS A 170 -4.60 -29.47 -4.93
C LYS A 170 -3.37 -30.34 -4.69
N HIS A 171 -2.20 -29.71 -4.68
CA HIS A 171 -0.94 -30.41 -4.50
C HIS A 171 -0.75 -30.91 -3.06
N ALA A 172 -1.08 -30.08 -2.06
CA ALA A 172 -1.11 -30.47 -0.66
C ALA A 172 -2.26 -31.42 -0.30
N GLN A 173 -3.10 -31.80 -1.26
CA GLN A 173 -4.33 -32.57 -1.08
C GLN A 173 -5.29 -31.97 -0.04
N ASP A 174 -5.24 -30.65 0.17
CA ASP A 174 -6.10 -29.93 1.12
C ASP A 174 -7.32 -29.31 0.42
N TYR A 175 -8.20 -30.18 -0.06
CA TYR A 175 -9.44 -29.80 -0.75
C TYR A 175 -10.45 -29.09 0.15
N TRP A 176 -10.34 -29.27 1.47
CA TRP A 176 -11.20 -28.58 2.44
C TRP A 176 -10.87 -27.09 2.50
N GLN A 177 -9.57 -26.76 2.61
CA GLN A 177 -9.10 -25.37 2.52
C GLN A 177 -9.48 -24.73 1.19
N LEU A 178 -9.35 -25.49 0.10
CA LEU A 178 -9.78 -25.03 -1.21
C LEU A 178 -11.25 -24.61 -1.21
N LYS A 179 -12.14 -25.46 -0.69
CA LYS A 179 -13.58 -25.19 -0.64
C LYS A 179 -13.92 -23.92 0.18
N ILE A 180 -13.22 -23.69 1.28
CA ILE A 180 -13.36 -22.48 2.11
C ILE A 180 -12.89 -21.25 1.35
N PHE A 181 -11.69 -21.32 0.78
CA PHE A 181 -11.09 -20.24 0.03
C PHE A 181 -12.00 -19.77 -1.12
N TRP A 182 -12.62 -20.71 -1.85
CA TRP A 182 -13.59 -20.41 -2.90
C TRP A 182 -14.87 -19.73 -2.40
N LYS A 183 -15.29 -19.99 -1.16
CA LYS A 183 -16.43 -19.26 -0.56
C LYS A 183 -16.04 -17.82 -0.25
N VAL A 184 -14.85 -17.63 0.34
CA VAL A 184 -14.30 -16.31 0.67
C VAL A 184 -14.15 -15.47 -0.61
N LEU A 185 -13.46 -15.99 -1.63
CA LEU A 185 -13.25 -15.26 -2.88
C LEU A 185 -14.55 -14.94 -3.64
N ARG A 186 -15.55 -15.83 -3.60
CA ARG A 186 -16.85 -15.52 -4.19
C ARG A 186 -17.48 -14.30 -3.51
N GLY A 187 -17.43 -14.21 -2.18
CA GLY A 187 -17.86 -13.00 -1.45
C GLY A 187 -17.02 -11.76 -1.80
N ALA A 188 -15.71 -11.95 -1.99
CA ALA A 188 -14.76 -10.90 -2.37
C ALA A 188 -15.12 -10.21 -3.69
N LYS A 189 -15.49 -10.98 -4.72
CA LYS A 189 -15.76 -10.42 -6.06
C LYS A 189 -16.86 -9.36 -6.05
N TYR A 190 -17.72 -9.34 -5.03
CA TYR A 190 -18.80 -8.38 -4.90
C TYR A 190 -18.43 -7.11 -4.14
N ASN A 191 -17.42 -7.12 -3.26
CA ASN A 191 -17.02 -5.95 -2.45
C ASN A 191 -15.57 -5.50 -2.62
N CYS A 192 -14.69 -6.35 -3.17
CA CYS A 192 -13.28 -6.15 -3.52
C CYS A 192 -12.46 -5.35 -2.50
N ASN A 193 -12.83 -5.42 -1.23
CA ASN A 193 -12.20 -4.65 -0.17
C ASN A 193 -10.99 -5.42 0.37
N LEU A 194 -9.82 -4.80 0.29
CA LEU A 194 -8.55 -5.40 0.73
C LEU A 194 -8.07 -4.87 2.09
N PHE A 195 -8.95 -4.24 2.88
CA PHE A 195 -8.58 -3.67 4.17
C PHE A 195 -8.03 -4.71 5.15
N GLY A 196 -8.55 -5.95 5.10
CA GLY A 196 -8.00 -7.07 5.88
C GLY A 196 -6.53 -7.43 5.54
N TRP A 197 -6.00 -7.04 4.38
CA TRP A 197 -4.56 -7.14 4.09
C TRP A 197 -3.79 -5.98 4.73
N ILE A 198 -4.36 -4.78 4.72
CA ILE A 198 -3.78 -3.59 5.35
C ILE A 198 -3.57 -3.85 6.85
N GLU A 199 -4.58 -4.38 7.54
CA GLU A 199 -4.50 -4.76 8.98
C GLU A 199 -3.38 -5.77 9.31
N GLN A 200 -2.82 -6.44 8.29
CA GLN A 200 -1.73 -7.41 8.45
C GLN A 200 -0.35 -6.86 8.05
N GLY A 201 -0.24 -5.58 7.73
CA GLY A 201 1.02 -4.97 7.31
C GLY A 201 1.24 -4.92 5.81
N VAL A 202 0.20 -5.06 4.99
CA VAL A 202 0.27 -4.87 3.53
C VAL A 202 -0.10 -3.44 3.17
N LEU A 203 0.90 -2.63 2.86
CA LEU A 203 0.71 -1.30 2.31
C LEU A 203 0.35 -1.39 0.82
N LEU A 204 -0.92 -1.15 0.52
CA LEU A 204 -1.46 -1.02 -0.84
C LEU A 204 -1.33 0.44 -1.28
N LEU A 205 -0.11 0.83 -1.68
CA LEU A 205 0.21 2.20 -2.07
C LEU A 205 0.18 2.29 -3.59
N ASN A 206 -0.81 2.98 -4.14
CA ASN A 206 -0.80 3.30 -5.57
C ASN A 206 0.24 4.39 -5.85
N ALA A 207 0.93 4.33 -6.99
CA ALA A 207 1.76 5.45 -7.47
C ALA A 207 0.99 6.78 -7.57
N ARG A 208 -0.34 6.74 -7.76
CA ARG A 208 -1.26 7.88 -7.66
C ARG A 208 -2.40 7.50 -6.73
N LEU A 209 -2.63 8.30 -5.69
CA LEU A 209 -3.72 8.02 -4.75
C LEU A 209 -5.10 8.40 -5.32
N THR A 210 -5.13 9.13 -6.43
CA THR A 210 -6.33 9.53 -7.16
C THR A 210 -6.15 9.35 -8.68
N VAL A 211 -7.23 9.41 -9.47
CA VAL A 211 -7.26 8.96 -10.88
C VAL A 211 -6.98 10.10 -11.88
N GLU A 212 -6.81 11.33 -11.40
CA GLU A 212 -6.78 12.52 -12.24
C GLU A 212 -5.42 12.66 -12.95
N LYS A 213 -5.48 12.97 -14.24
CA LYS A 213 -4.34 12.95 -15.18
C LYS A 213 -3.23 13.98 -14.85
N HIS A 214 -3.40 14.84 -13.85
CA HIS A 214 -2.46 15.90 -13.48
C HIS A 214 -1.92 15.80 -12.04
N MET A 215 -2.17 14.68 -11.35
CA MET A 215 -1.75 14.48 -9.95
C MET A 215 -0.46 13.65 -9.80
N GLU A 216 0.19 13.26 -10.89
CA GLU A 216 1.31 12.31 -10.87
C GLU A 216 2.51 12.82 -10.06
N GLU A 217 2.94 14.05 -10.32
CA GLU A 217 4.05 14.67 -9.59
C GLU A 217 3.69 14.87 -8.12
N ALA A 218 2.43 15.25 -7.85
CA ALA A 218 1.98 15.58 -6.52
C ALA A 218 1.94 14.35 -5.60
N TRP A 219 1.42 13.23 -6.10
CA TRP A 219 1.47 11.96 -5.38
C TRP A 219 2.86 11.31 -5.38
N GLY A 220 3.65 11.53 -6.43
CA GLY A 220 5.01 11.01 -6.56
C GLY A 220 5.90 11.39 -5.38
N LEU A 221 5.82 12.63 -4.88
CA LEU A 221 6.59 13.07 -3.71
C LEU A 221 6.32 12.21 -2.46
N LEU A 222 5.05 11.96 -2.15
CA LEU A 222 4.68 11.15 -1.00
C LEU A 222 5.04 9.68 -1.23
N THR A 223 4.75 9.14 -2.41
CA THR A 223 5.05 7.73 -2.73
C THR A 223 6.55 7.45 -2.67
N HIS A 224 7.37 8.32 -3.25
CA HIS A 224 8.83 8.23 -3.20
C HIS A 224 9.33 8.27 -1.76
N PHE A 225 8.89 9.27 -1.00
CA PHE A 225 9.20 9.39 0.43
C PHE A 225 8.86 8.13 1.21
N LEU A 226 7.66 7.57 1.03
CA LEU A 226 7.24 6.36 1.75
C LEU A 226 8.08 5.14 1.36
N ILE A 227 8.42 4.97 0.08
CA ILE A 227 9.25 3.85 -0.38
C ILE A 227 10.67 3.95 0.19
N GLU A 228 11.27 5.14 0.20
CA GLU A 228 12.58 5.35 0.85
C GLU A 228 12.55 4.98 2.33
N ARG A 229 11.54 5.47 3.07
CA ARG A 229 11.42 5.17 4.50
C ARG A 229 11.16 3.68 4.75
N LEU A 230 10.44 2.99 3.87
CA LEU A 230 10.27 1.54 3.96
C LEU A 230 11.56 0.78 3.63
N ASN A 231 12.38 1.28 2.71
CA ASN A 231 13.69 0.72 2.37
C ASN A 231 14.70 0.82 3.54
N GLU A 232 14.50 1.75 4.46
CA GLU A 232 15.31 1.83 5.69
C GLU A 232 15.01 0.68 6.67
N LYS A 233 13.86 0.01 6.54
CA LYS A 233 13.51 -1.12 7.41
C LYS A 233 14.36 -2.35 7.13
N ARG A 234 14.43 -3.25 8.11
CA ARG A 234 14.96 -4.60 7.90
C ARG A 234 13.86 -5.52 7.37
N HIS A 235 14.16 -6.18 6.24
CA HIS A 235 13.38 -7.26 5.66
C HIS A 235 11.92 -6.90 5.37
N ALA A 236 11.69 -6.18 4.28
CA ALA A 236 10.35 -5.93 3.73
C ALA A 236 10.23 -6.61 2.36
N ALA A 237 8.99 -6.85 1.91
CA ALA A 237 8.70 -7.33 0.57
C ALA A 237 8.10 -6.20 -0.26
N PHE A 238 8.60 -5.98 -1.48
CA PHE A 238 8.12 -4.98 -2.42
C PHE A 238 7.63 -5.68 -3.68
N ILE A 239 6.39 -5.39 -4.07
CA ILE A 239 5.79 -5.88 -5.31
C ILE A 239 5.46 -4.67 -6.17
N PHE A 240 6.17 -4.53 -7.29
CA PHE A 240 5.96 -3.47 -8.25
C PHE A 240 5.23 -4.00 -9.48
N LEU A 241 4.18 -3.32 -9.92
CA LEU A 241 3.31 -3.79 -11.00
C LEU A 241 3.38 -2.84 -12.20
N GLY A 242 3.84 -3.30 -13.36
CA GLY A 242 3.94 -2.50 -14.58
C GLY A 242 5.34 -1.91 -14.83
N ARG A 243 5.52 -1.27 -16.00
CA ARG A 243 6.84 -0.79 -16.48
C ARG A 243 7.26 0.56 -15.87
N THR A 244 6.30 1.43 -15.57
CA THR A 244 6.52 2.76 -14.98
C THR A 244 7.04 2.72 -13.54
N VAL A 245 7.08 1.54 -12.93
CA VAL A 245 7.48 1.34 -11.54
C VAL A 245 8.97 1.01 -11.38
N THR A 246 9.70 0.97 -12.51
CA THR A 246 11.12 0.65 -12.53
C THR A 246 11.93 1.64 -11.70
N ASP A 247 11.57 2.92 -11.72
CA ASP A 247 12.29 3.97 -10.96
C ASP A 247 12.15 3.78 -9.45
N TYR A 248 10.97 3.37 -8.97
CA TYR A 248 10.76 3.07 -7.55
C TYR A 248 11.49 1.80 -7.13
N ALA A 249 11.56 0.80 -8.01
CA ALA A 249 12.30 -0.43 -7.73
C ALA A 249 13.82 -0.19 -7.60
N LEU A 250 14.36 0.87 -8.20
CA LEU A 250 15.76 1.28 -8.05
C LEU A 250 16.07 1.88 -6.68
N LEU A 251 15.06 2.39 -5.97
CA LEU A 251 15.22 2.94 -4.62
C LEU A 251 15.41 1.86 -3.56
N VAL A 252 15.08 0.60 -3.88
CA VAL A 252 15.04 -0.49 -2.92
C VAL A 252 16.32 -1.33 -2.95
N ASP A 253 16.92 -1.52 -1.79
CA ASP A 253 18.06 -2.40 -1.57
C ASP A 253 17.63 -3.88 -1.68
N LYS A 254 17.85 -4.47 -2.85
CA LYS A 254 17.48 -5.85 -3.18
C LYS A 254 18.22 -6.91 -2.34
N ASN A 255 19.32 -6.56 -1.68
CA ASN A 255 20.03 -7.49 -0.78
C ASN A 255 19.38 -7.51 0.60
N ARG A 256 18.66 -6.46 0.97
CA ARG A 256 17.95 -6.34 2.25
C ARG A 256 16.50 -6.79 2.16
N HIS A 257 15.89 -6.58 1.00
CA HIS A 257 14.47 -6.73 0.76
C HIS A 257 14.16 -7.74 -0.33
N PHE A 258 13.01 -8.40 -0.21
CA PHE A 258 12.44 -9.13 -1.32
C PHE A 258 11.79 -8.15 -2.29
N VAL A 259 12.19 -8.18 -3.57
CA VAL A 259 11.65 -7.30 -4.60
C VAL A 259 11.17 -8.14 -5.77
N MET A 260 9.93 -7.89 -6.21
CA MET A 260 9.32 -8.57 -7.35
C MET A 260 8.66 -7.57 -8.28
N ASN A 261 8.94 -7.70 -9.57
CA ASN A 261 8.29 -6.93 -10.63
C ASN A 261 7.33 -7.84 -11.40
N LEU A 262 6.10 -7.37 -11.66
CA LEU A 262 5.10 -8.11 -12.43
C LEU A 262 4.41 -7.21 -13.45
N TYR A 263 3.76 -7.81 -14.45
CA TYR A 263 2.86 -7.09 -15.33
C TYR A 263 1.70 -6.47 -14.55
N HIS A 264 1.23 -5.30 -14.96
CA HIS A 264 0.03 -4.73 -14.35
C HIS A 264 -1.18 -5.63 -14.62
N PRO A 265 -2.01 -5.94 -13.61
CA PRO A 265 -3.25 -6.70 -13.79
C PRO A 265 -4.15 -6.15 -14.91
N SER A 266 -4.37 -4.83 -15.02
CA SER A 266 -5.25 -4.24 -16.04
C SER A 266 -4.77 -4.54 -17.46
N THR A 267 -3.46 -4.42 -17.72
CA THR A 267 -2.81 -4.69 -19.01
C THR A 267 -2.47 -6.17 -19.23
N TYR A 268 -2.71 -7.03 -18.24
CA TYR A 268 -2.52 -8.47 -18.36
C TYR A 268 -3.58 -9.05 -19.32
N THR A 269 -3.13 -9.51 -20.49
CA THR A 269 -3.93 -10.15 -21.54
C THR A 269 -3.28 -11.47 -21.96
N TYR A 270 -4.08 -12.47 -22.34
CA TYR A 270 -3.58 -13.79 -22.78
C TYR A 270 -2.49 -13.69 -23.87
N ALA A 271 -2.58 -12.71 -24.77
CA ALA A 271 -1.60 -12.45 -25.82
C ALA A 271 -0.22 -12.01 -25.32
N ASN A 272 -0.14 -11.31 -24.18
CA ASN A 272 1.12 -10.94 -23.54
C ASN A 272 1.83 -12.14 -22.87
N HIS A 273 1.14 -13.27 -22.62
CA HIS A 273 1.73 -14.48 -22.03
C HIS A 273 2.47 -15.36 -23.03
N SER A 274 2.03 -15.36 -24.28
CA SER A 274 2.59 -16.22 -25.33
C SER A 274 3.89 -15.68 -25.90
N VAL A 275 4.13 -14.36 -25.78
CA VAL A 275 5.26 -13.62 -26.41
C VAL A 275 6.07 -12.80 -25.38
N GLY A 276 5.58 -12.61 -24.15
CA GLY A 276 6.18 -11.73 -23.15
C GLY A 276 7.25 -12.36 -22.25
N ASN A 277 7.91 -11.50 -21.46
CA ASN A 277 8.93 -11.89 -20.50
C ASN A 277 8.28 -12.65 -19.31
N LYS A 278 8.58 -13.95 -19.18
CA LYS A 278 8.09 -14.81 -18.10
C LYS A 278 8.45 -14.31 -16.70
N ASP A 279 9.51 -13.52 -16.57
CA ASP A 279 9.93 -12.93 -15.29
C ASP A 279 8.96 -11.89 -14.74
N LEU A 280 8.01 -11.41 -15.55
CA LEU A 280 6.97 -10.47 -15.12
C LEU A 280 5.59 -11.13 -15.00
N ASP A 281 5.46 -12.43 -15.27
CA ASP A 281 4.19 -13.12 -15.26
C ASP A 281 3.76 -13.55 -13.85
N TRP A 282 2.49 -13.28 -13.50
CA TRP A 282 1.91 -13.62 -12.21
C TRP A 282 1.86 -15.12 -11.94
N LYS A 283 1.47 -15.91 -12.94
CA LYS A 283 1.29 -17.36 -12.79
C LYS A 283 2.62 -18.09 -12.63
N THR A 284 3.70 -17.51 -13.16
CA THR A 284 5.06 -18.06 -13.07
C THR A 284 5.79 -17.60 -11.81
N ASN A 285 5.59 -16.34 -11.39
CA ASN A 285 6.33 -15.72 -10.29
C ASN A 285 5.66 -15.81 -8.92
N LEU A 286 4.38 -16.16 -8.86
CA LEU A 286 3.69 -16.53 -7.61
C LEU A 286 3.87 -15.53 -6.45
N PRO A 287 3.53 -14.24 -6.65
CA PRO A 287 3.78 -13.20 -5.66
C PRO A 287 3.26 -13.53 -4.25
N PHE A 288 2.07 -14.11 -4.11
CA PHE A 288 1.48 -14.29 -2.78
C PHE A 288 2.18 -15.39 -1.98
N ILE A 289 2.47 -16.52 -2.64
CA ILE A 289 3.25 -17.61 -2.05
C ILE A 289 4.68 -17.13 -1.74
N ASN A 290 5.34 -16.45 -2.68
CA ASN A 290 6.73 -16.03 -2.50
C ASN A 290 6.90 -14.95 -1.43
N VAL A 291 5.98 -13.99 -1.33
CA VAL A 291 5.99 -13.02 -0.22
C VAL A 291 5.86 -13.73 1.11
N ASN A 292 4.92 -14.66 1.23
CA ASN A 292 4.71 -15.40 2.48
C ASN A 292 5.90 -16.32 2.82
N TYR A 293 6.53 -16.92 1.82
CA TYR A 293 7.76 -17.72 1.99
C TYR A 293 8.92 -16.83 2.47
N TYR A 294 9.13 -15.69 1.83
CA TYR A 294 10.13 -14.72 2.26
C TYR A 294 9.89 -14.24 3.70
N LEU A 295 8.66 -13.83 4.04
CA LEU A 295 8.31 -13.41 5.39
C LEU A 295 8.63 -14.50 6.41
N HIS A 296 8.30 -15.75 6.10
CA HIS A 296 8.65 -16.90 6.93
C HIS A 296 10.18 -17.05 7.11
N GLN A 297 10.96 -16.95 6.03
CA GLN A 297 12.43 -17.05 6.08
C GLN A 297 13.07 -15.98 6.97
N VAL A 298 12.51 -14.77 7.00
CA VAL A 298 12.99 -13.66 7.84
C VAL A 298 12.32 -13.61 9.22
N GLY A 299 11.61 -14.67 9.62
CA GLY A 299 10.98 -14.80 10.94
C GLY A 299 9.75 -13.91 11.15
N LYS A 300 9.16 -13.39 10.08
CA LYS A 300 7.93 -12.59 10.09
C LYS A 300 6.71 -13.48 9.85
N LYS A 301 5.56 -13.05 10.39
CA LYS A 301 4.29 -13.75 10.22
C LYS A 301 3.83 -13.66 8.75
N PRO A 302 3.48 -14.79 8.11
CA PRO A 302 2.87 -14.79 6.77
C PRO A 302 1.54 -14.03 6.74
N ILE A 303 1.21 -13.45 5.59
CA ILE A 303 -0.06 -12.76 5.35
C ILE A 303 -1.16 -13.78 5.07
N ASP A 304 -2.28 -13.64 5.75
CA ASP A 304 -3.52 -14.30 5.39
C ASP A 304 -4.19 -13.54 4.24
N TRP A 305 -3.84 -13.91 3.01
CA TRP A 305 -4.40 -13.34 1.79
C TRP A 305 -5.91 -13.59 1.62
N THR A 306 -6.52 -14.43 2.46
CA THR A 306 -7.97 -14.65 2.48
C THR A 306 -8.72 -13.61 3.31
N SER A 307 -8.01 -12.79 4.09
CA SER A 307 -8.59 -11.74 4.93
C SER A 307 -9.01 -10.53 4.09
N ILE A 308 -10.26 -10.52 3.66
CA ILE A 308 -10.87 -9.49 2.80
C ILE A 308 -12.06 -8.82 3.51
N GLY A 309 -12.30 -7.53 3.26
CA GLY A 309 -13.39 -6.76 3.88
C GLY A 309 -13.05 -6.07 5.21
N TRP A 310 -14.04 -5.34 5.74
CA TRP A 310 -13.98 -4.50 6.96
C TRP A 310 -14.16 -5.26 8.29
N LYS A 311 -14.27 -6.59 8.27
CA LYS A 311 -14.46 -7.37 9.48
C LYS A 311 -13.37 -8.43 9.59
N ARG A 312 -12.64 -8.40 10.71
CA ARG A 312 -12.17 -9.62 11.38
C ARG A 312 -13.36 -10.56 11.47
N SER A 313 -13.49 -11.49 10.54
CA SER A 313 -14.33 -12.65 10.75
C SER A 313 -13.70 -13.42 11.92
N GLN A 314 -14.14 -13.11 13.15
CA GLN A 314 -13.65 -13.74 14.38
C GLN A 314 -14.07 -15.21 14.51
N ARG A 315 -14.50 -15.84 13.42
CA ARG A 315 -14.64 -17.30 13.29
C ARG A 315 -14.12 -17.79 11.93
N GLY A 316 -13.18 -17.06 11.34
CA GLY A 316 -12.61 -17.33 10.03
C GLY A 316 -11.64 -18.50 10.12
N THR A 317 -12.01 -19.60 9.48
CA THR A 317 -11.14 -20.68 9.01
C THR A 317 -9.82 -20.13 8.47
N ARG A 318 -8.79 -20.06 9.32
CA ARG A 318 -7.41 -19.72 8.94
C ARG A 318 -6.97 -20.76 7.91
N MET A 319 -6.36 -20.33 6.81
CA MET A 319 -5.59 -21.23 5.94
C MET A 319 -4.64 -22.01 6.87
N ARG A 320 -4.67 -23.35 6.88
CA ARG A 320 -3.90 -24.11 7.88
C ARG A 320 -2.43 -23.74 7.70
N ASP A 321 -1.90 -23.20 8.78
CA ASP A 321 -0.51 -22.97 9.11
C ASP A 321 0.45 -22.95 7.90
N TRP A 322 0.48 -21.81 7.21
CA TRP A 322 1.54 -21.47 6.24
C TRP A 322 2.93 -21.87 6.75
N THR A 323 3.15 -21.75 8.06
CA THR A 323 4.36 -22.17 8.77
C THR A 323 4.71 -23.63 8.53
N ASN A 324 3.77 -24.58 8.65
CA ASN A 324 4.06 -26.00 8.45
C ASN A 324 4.35 -26.35 6.99
N LEU A 325 3.69 -25.66 6.06
CA LEU A 325 4.01 -25.77 4.64
C LEU A 325 5.42 -25.23 4.35
N PHE A 326 5.74 -24.03 4.83
CA PHE A 326 7.03 -23.40 4.57
C PHE A 326 8.18 -24.04 5.32
N ASN A 327 7.98 -24.55 6.53
CA ASN A 327 8.97 -25.36 7.26
C ASN A 327 9.37 -26.57 6.42
N ARG A 328 8.39 -27.32 5.88
CA ARG A 328 8.66 -28.47 5.00
C ARG A 328 9.40 -28.06 3.73
N LEU A 329 9.01 -26.94 3.11
CA LEU A 329 9.71 -26.41 1.93
C LEU A 329 11.15 -26.00 2.25
N HIS A 330 11.36 -25.33 3.39
CA HIS A 330 12.65 -24.80 3.82
C HIS A 330 13.61 -25.90 4.26
N GLU A 331 13.12 -26.89 5.03
CA GLU A 331 13.86 -28.11 5.34
C GLU A 331 14.31 -28.78 4.05
N ALA A 332 13.39 -28.98 3.12
CA ALA A 332 13.70 -29.66 1.87
C ALA A 332 14.71 -28.88 0.99
N ALA A 333 14.63 -27.54 0.97
CA ALA A 333 15.61 -26.68 0.30
C ALA A 333 17.02 -26.73 0.93
N ARG A 334 17.14 -26.95 2.25
CA ARG A 334 18.44 -27.07 2.95
C ARG A 334 19.26 -28.29 2.52
N TRP A 335 18.62 -29.33 1.99
CA TRP A 335 19.27 -30.62 1.70
C TRP A 335 19.78 -30.79 0.24
N LYS A 336 19.74 -29.76 -0.63
CA LYS A 336 20.29 -29.87 -2.00
C LYS A 336 20.97 -28.59 -2.50
N THR A 337 22.18 -28.76 -3.05
CA THR A 337 22.81 -27.87 -4.03
C THR A 337 22.03 -27.93 -5.34
N ASP A 338 21.55 -26.77 -5.80
CA ASP A 338 20.86 -26.50 -7.06
C ASP A 338 19.55 -27.27 -7.33
N THR A 339 18.44 -26.53 -7.26
CA THR A 339 17.07 -26.94 -7.64
C THR A 339 16.47 -28.10 -6.82
N PHE A 340 15.83 -27.76 -5.70
CA PHE A 340 15.02 -28.71 -4.95
C PHE A 340 13.61 -28.83 -5.55
N GLN A 341 13.15 -30.04 -5.93
CA GLN A 341 11.75 -30.30 -6.31
C GLN A 341 10.93 -30.66 -5.06
N PHE A 342 10.13 -29.74 -4.52
CA PHE A 342 9.13 -30.12 -3.50
C PHE A 342 7.93 -30.75 -4.20
N ALA A 343 7.83 -32.08 -4.05
CA ALA A 343 6.80 -32.94 -4.60
C ALA A 343 6.55 -32.73 -6.13
N GLY A 344 7.58 -32.30 -6.86
CA GLY A 344 7.55 -32.12 -8.31
C GLY A 344 6.95 -30.79 -8.81
N CYS A 345 6.49 -29.90 -7.91
CA CYS A 345 5.80 -28.67 -8.32
C CYS A 345 6.59 -27.38 -8.15
N PHE A 346 7.49 -27.25 -7.17
CA PHE A 346 8.25 -26.01 -6.97
C PHE A 346 9.75 -26.27 -6.98
N TYR A 347 10.52 -25.34 -7.53
CA TYR A 347 11.96 -25.26 -7.31
C TYR A 347 12.37 -23.92 -6.72
N SER A 348 13.31 -23.98 -5.77
CA SER A 348 13.92 -22.81 -5.16
C SER A 348 15.03 -22.28 -6.06
N VAL A 349 14.99 -20.99 -6.37
CA VAL A 349 16.02 -20.30 -7.15
C VAL A 349 16.64 -19.21 -6.29
N PRO A 350 17.97 -19.05 -6.29
CA PRO A 350 18.61 -17.90 -5.66
C PRO A 350 18.09 -16.59 -6.25
N ALA A 351 17.79 -15.61 -5.40
CA ALA A 351 17.33 -14.28 -5.77
C ALA A 351 17.88 -13.26 -4.76
N HIS A 352 18.99 -12.59 -5.11
CA HIS A 352 19.60 -11.51 -4.33
C HIS A 352 19.69 -11.77 -2.81
N GLY A 353 20.29 -12.89 -2.40
CA GLY A 353 20.44 -13.25 -0.98
C GLY A 353 19.24 -13.98 -0.37
N PHE A 354 18.15 -14.17 -1.12
CA PHE A 354 16.97 -14.94 -0.71
C PHE A 354 16.67 -16.08 -1.70
N TRP A 355 15.69 -16.91 -1.36
CA TRP A 355 15.20 -17.97 -2.25
C TRP A 355 13.78 -17.64 -2.71
N ARG A 356 13.52 -17.74 -4.01
CA ARG A 356 12.17 -17.67 -4.59
C ARG A 356 11.71 -19.05 -5.06
N LEU A 357 10.42 -19.32 -4.94
CA LEU A 357 9.77 -20.52 -5.46
C LEU A 357 9.25 -20.24 -6.87
N GLN A 358 9.54 -21.13 -7.82
CA GLN A 358 8.96 -21.13 -9.16
C GLN A 358 8.29 -22.48 -9.44
N PHE A 359 7.19 -22.48 -10.20
CA PHE A 359 6.57 -23.73 -10.63
C PHE A 359 7.50 -24.50 -11.58
N CYS A 360 7.62 -25.82 -11.39
CA CYS A 360 8.31 -26.71 -12.31
C CYS A 360 7.61 -26.68 -13.68
N PRO A 361 8.31 -26.47 -14.81
CA PRO A 361 7.69 -26.43 -16.14
C PRO A 361 7.06 -27.76 -16.59
N ARG A 362 7.29 -28.86 -15.87
CA ARG A 362 6.76 -30.19 -16.18
C ARG A 362 5.82 -30.64 -15.06
N ASN A 363 4.52 -30.36 -15.25
CA ASN A 363 3.36 -31.20 -14.91
C ASN A 363 2.04 -30.44 -15.16
#